data_AF-A0A962HB53-F1
#
_entry.id   AF-A0A962HB53-F1
#
_cell.length_a   1.000
_cell.length_b   1.000
_cell.length_c   1.000
_cell.angle_alpha   90.00
_cell.angle_beta   90.00
_cell.angle_gamma   90.00
#
_symmetry.space_group_name_H-M   'P 1'
#
loop_
_entity.id
_entity.type
_entity.pdbx_description
1 polymer ?
#
loop_
_entity_poly.entity_id
_entity_poly.type
_entity_poly.pdbx_seq_one_letter_code
_entity_poly.pdbx_strand_id
1 'polypeptide(L)'
;GVEIQCKDCHGTPDKYPTLITSGPMASKAGRDLSNLRNPDGEKRFEWIDGKLIQRSIMQSGLQWEMSLVKDTSDPTNPAYNAKADRAHTMSRDTAKQTYGKDVAPADYAHGEDKMLCYSCHTSWTTSCGGCHLPIQANWKTDRHHFEGGATRNYATYNPQVARDDVFMLAKHGEVKDYKYAPMRSSSALILSSTNSNRERIYIQQPPIAASGYSSQAFAPHYPHTERRTETKTCTDCHLSEQNDNNAIMAQLLGQGTRFMDFLGFNAWVGGDGEISAIRVTEWEEPQAVVGSYLHRYAYPDWFKQHEDNGKQLTEGYDHSAGYANCLQIRGEYVYVAEGSKGIRVYDAAGIANKGVSQRIITAPFSPLGHDTHIDSANATCVVLPTTQPVQPSRNEGDLMRKVNLEQPTHPIYRYAFATDAEEGLILIDIDSLYDGEPRNNFLKRSLTWNENGVLDGARHLAIAGYWFYVATPKGIVVLNMNDPMQPKYVRTVAVSDARASQQQFRYLFVTSARGLEVIDITNPEQAELVPGAVVPIADAHKLHVART
;
A
#
# COMPACT_ATOMS: atom_id res chain seq x y z
N GLY A 1 -3.00 -18.02 -18.08
CA GLY A 1 -3.23 -18.44 -16.68
C GLY A 1 -2.52 -19.76 -16.42
N VAL A 2 -2.72 -20.35 -15.23
CA VAL A 2 -2.04 -21.59 -14.80
C VAL A 2 -2.90 -22.82 -15.11
N GLU A 3 -2.39 -23.78 -15.86
CA GLU A 3 -3.07 -25.06 -16.17
C GLU A 3 -2.76 -26.13 -15.11
N ILE A 4 -1.51 -26.23 -14.68
CA ILE A 4 -1.02 -27.28 -13.75
C ILE A 4 -0.86 -26.68 -12.35
N GLN A 5 -1.47 -27.27 -11.33
CA GLN A 5 -1.22 -26.94 -9.92
C GLN A 5 -0.16 -27.87 -9.31
N CYS A 6 0.49 -27.42 -8.23
CA CYS A 6 1.49 -28.22 -7.52
C CYS A 6 0.91 -29.58 -7.07
N LYS A 7 -0.33 -29.60 -6.57
CA LYS A 7 -1.01 -30.83 -6.13
C LYS A 7 -1.23 -31.86 -7.25
N ASP A 8 -1.28 -31.42 -8.51
CA ASP A 8 -1.48 -32.32 -9.66
C ASP A 8 -0.28 -33.24 -9.87
N CYS A 9 0.93 -32.79 -9.47
CA CYS A 9 2.19 -33.53 -9.60
C CYS A 9 2.75 -34.02 -8.25
N HIS A 10 2.42 -33.37 -7.14
CA HIS A 10 2.98 -33.67 -5.82
C HIS A 10 1.97 -34.29 -4.84
N GLY A 11 0.67 -34.23 -5.13
CA GLY A 11 -0.39 -34.72 -4.25
C GLY A 11 -0.69 -33.77 -3.09
N THR A 12 -1.35 -34.31 -2.07
CA THR A 12 -1.67 -33.67 -0.78
C THR A 12 -1.17 -34.57 0.35
N PRO A 13 -1.24 -34.16 1.64
CA PRO A 13 -0.89 -35.05 2.75
C PRO A 13 -1.66 -36.38 2.73
N ASP A 14 -2.90 -36.37 2.24
CA ASP A 14 -3.78 -37.55 2.30
C ASP A 14 -3.75 -38.41 1.02
N LYS A 15 -3.41 -37.81 -0.12
CA LYS A 15 -3.57 -38.41 -1.45
C LYS A 15 -2.35 -38.22 -2.33
N TYR A 16 -1.95 -39.28 -3.04
CA TYR A 16 -1.00 -39.20 -4.13
C TYR A 16 -1.56 -38.37 -5.30
N PRO A 17 -0.70 -37.75 -6.12
CA PRO A 17 -1.13 -36.95 -7.27
C PRO A 17 -1.94 -37.78 -8.26
N THR A 18 -3.00 -37.18 -8.82
CA THR A 18 -3.79 -37.79 -9.89
C THR A 18 -3.11 -37.70 -11.25
N LEU A 19 -2.11 -36.81 -11.40
CA LEU A 19 -1.54 -36.41 -12.69
C LEU A 19 -2.58 -35.82 -13.66
N ILE A 20 -3.74 -35.38 -13.16
CA ILE A 20 -4.75 -34.67 -13.95
C ILE A 20 -4.70 -33.19 -13.58
N THR A 21 -4.59 -32.32 -14.59
CA THR A 21 -4.50 -30.88 -14.34
C THR A 21 -5.78 -30.29 -13.73
N SER A 22 -5.61 -29.39 -12.75
CA SER A 22 -6.71 -28.76 -12.01
C SER A 22 -6.60 -27.23 -11.91
N GLY A 23 -5.68 -26.61 -12.65
CA GLY A 23 -5.48 -25.16 -12.64
C GLY A 23 -6.66 -24.38 -13.23
N PRO A 24 -6.75 -23.05 -12.97
CA PRO A 24 -7.81 -22.21 -13.53
C PRO A 24 -7.91 -22.18 -15.06
N MET A 25 -6.83 -22.56 -15.78
CA MET A 25 -6.84 -22.69 -17.24
C MET A 25 -7.01 -24.15 -17.72
N ALA A 26 -7.14 -25.11 -16.80
CA ALA A 26 -7.41 -26.49 -17.16
C ALA A 26 -8.82 -26.61 -17.74
N SER A 27 -9.01 -27.56 -18.66
CA SER A 27 -10.36 -27.94 -19.09
C SER A 27 -11.13 -28.55 -17.92
N LYS A 28 -12.46 -28.62 -18.00
CA LYS A 28 -13.28 -29.29 -16.97
C LYS A 28 -12.89 -30.76 -16.73
N ALA A 29 -12.34 -31.43 -17.75
CA ALA A 29 -11.85 -32.80 -17.64
C ALA A 29 -10.40 -32.88 -17.13
N GLY A 30 -9.69 -31.75 -17.07
CA GLY A 30 -8.25 -31.71 -16.90
C GLY A 30 -7.50 -32.30 -18.09
N ARG A 31 -6.18 -32.21 -18.05
CA ARG A 31 -5.25 -32.88 -18.97
C ARG A 31 -4.52 -33.96 -18.19
N ASP A 32 -4.47 -35.15 -18.76
CA ASP A 32 -3.71 -36.25 -18.18
C ASP A 32 -2.21 -36.12 -18.50
N LEU A 33 -1.44 -35.80 -17.47
CA LEU A 33 0.01 -35.62 -17.53
C LEU A 33 0.76 -36.94 -17.71
N SER A 34 0.16 -38.09 -17.38
CA SER A 34 0.76 -39.41 -17.58
C SER A 34 0.88 -39.81 -19.06
N ASN A 35 0.09 -39.15 -19.92
CA ASN A 35 0.14 -39.31 -21.37
C ASN A 35 1.14 -38.36 -22.05
N LEU A 36 1.75 -37.42 -21.30
CA LEU A 36 2.76 -36.52 -21.85
C LEU A 36 3.99 -37.32 -22.26
N ARG A 37 4.46 -37.08 -23.49
CA ARG A 37 5.71 -37.60 -24.00
C ARG A 37 6.70 -36.49 -24.31
N ASN A 38 7.97 -36.77 -24.08
CA ASN A 38 9.08 -35.92 -24.51
C ASN A 38 9.38 -36.18 -26.01
N PRO A 39 10.21 -35.33 -26.66
CA PRO A 39 10.57 -35.51 -28.07
C PRO A 39 11.23 -36.86 -28.40
N ASP A 40 11.85 -37.51 -27.41
CA ASP A 40 12.42 -38.86 -27.49
C ASP A 40 11.38 -39.98 -27.38
N GLY A 41 10.10 -39.65 -27.17
CA GLY A 41 9.00 -40.60 -27.06
C GLY A 41 8.78 -41.16 -25.66
N GLU A 42 9.69 -40.92 -24.71
CA GLU A 42 9.52 -41.36 -23.32
C GLU A 42 8.41 -40.58 -22.60
N LYS A 43 7.76 -41.21 -21.63
CA LYS A 43 6.77 -40.52 -20.80
C LYS A 43 7.45 -39.47 -19.92
N ARG A 44 6.88 -38.27 -19.85
CA ARG A 44 7.40 -37.19 -18.98
C ARG A 44 7.19 -37.49 -17.51
N PHE A 45 6.05 -38.09 -17.16
CA PHE A 45 5.70 -38.53 -15.81
C PHE A 45 5.37 -40.02 -15.84
N GLU A 46 6.00 -40.79 -14.98
CA GLU A 46 5.85 -42.25 -14.96
C GLU A 46 6.01 -42.80 -13.55
N TRP A 47 5.11 -43.71 -13.15
CA TRP A 47 5.27 -44.47 -11.92
C TRP A 47 6.12 -45.71 -12.18
N ILE A 48 7.24 -45.83 -11.47
CA ILE A 48 8.18 -46.96 -11.55
C ILE A 48 8.40 -47.47 -10.13
N ASP A 49 8.09 -48.74 -9.86
CA ASP A 49 8.29 -49.37 -8.54
C ASP A 49 7.70 -48.56 -7.37
N GLY A 50 6.53 -47.95 -7.57
CA GLY A 50 5.86 -47.13 -6.57
C GLY A 50 6.39 -45.70 -6.42
N LYS A 51 7.36 -45.29 -7.24
CA LYS A 51 7.93 -43.95 -7.25
C LYS A 51 7.49 -43.17 -8.49
N LEU A 52 7.12 -41.91 -8.31
CA LEU A 52 6.80 -41.05 -9.44
C LEU A 52 8.08 -40.40 -9.98
N ILE A 53 8.42 -40.70 -11.23
CA ILE A 53 9.59 -40.17 -11.92
C ILE A 53 9.15 -39.06 -12.87
N GLN A 54 9.90 -37.94 -12.89
CA GLN A 54 9.79 -36.90 -13.90
C GLN A 54 11.05 -36.84 -14.76
N ARG A 55 10.86 -36.73 -16.08
CA ARG A 55 11.94 -36.58 -17.06
C ARG A 55 12.05 -35.14 -17.56
N SER A 56 13.27 -34.63 -17.68
CA SER A 56 13.51 -33.29 -18.22
C SER A 56 13.09 -33.22 -19.68
N ILE A 57 12.32 -32.19 -20.05
CA ILE A 57 12.06 -31.87 -21.46
C ILE A 57 13.27 -31.17 -22.11
N MET A 58 14.10 -30.50 -21.31
CA MET A 58 15.19 -29.65 -21.81
C MET A 58 16.52 -30.40 -21.94
N GLN A 59 16.70 -31.51 -21.21
CA GLN A 59 17.94 -32.27 -21.17
C GLN A 59 17.65 -33.76 -21.27
N SER A 60 17.98 -34.36 -22.41
CA SER A 60 17.80 -35.79 -22.65
C SER A 60 18.56 -36.63 -21.61
N GLY A 61 17.94 -37.74 -21.16
CA GLY A 61 18.50 -38.65 -20.17
C GLY A 61 18.42 -38.18 -18.70
N LEU A 62 18.09 -36.90 -18.44
CA LEU A 62 17.94 -36.39 -17.09
C LEU A 62 16.54 -36.72 -16.53
N GLN A 63 16.50 -37.40 -15.38
CA GLN A 63 15.28 -37.75 -14.65
C GLN A 63 15.48 -37.60 -13.13
N TRP A 64 14.40 -37.43 -12.38
CA TRP A 64 14.41 -37.40 -10.92
C TRP A 64 13.14 -37.99 -10.33
N GLU A 65 13.24 -38.48 -9.08
CA GLU A 65 12.10 -38.85 -8.26
C GLU A 65 11.39 -37.59 -7.75
N MET A 66 10.08 -37.55 -7.92
CA MET A 66 9.22 -36.48 -7.45
C MET A 66 9.07 -36.55 -5.93
N SER A 67 9.12 -35.40 -5.26
CA SER A 67 8.76 -35.31 -3.83
C SER A 67 7.24 -35.34 -3.69
N LEU A 68 6.70 -36.31 -2.97
CA LEU A 68 5.25 -36.47 -2.78
C LEU A 68 4.85 -36.01 -1.38
N VAL A 69 3.84 -35.14 -1.30
CA VAL A 69 3.44 -34.51 -0.02
C VAL A 69 2.97 -35.54 1.00
N LYS A 70 2.27 -36.58 0.51
CA LYS A 70 1.83 -37.73 1.31
C LYS A 70 2.98 -38.43 2.01
N ASP A 71 4.07 -38.69 1.28
CA ASP A 71 5.24 -39.39 1.84
C ASP A 71 5.95 -38.51 2.87
N THR A 72 6.04 -37.20 2.62
CA THR A 72 6.65 -36.26 3.57
C THR A 72 5.79 -36.00 4.82
N SER A 73 4.50 -36.36 4.77
CA SER A 73 3.54 -36.15 5.88
C SER A 73 3.21 -37.45 6.63
N ASP A 74 3.80 -38.58 6.25
CA ASP A 74 3.60 -39.88 6.90
C ASP A 74 4.79 -40.22 7.82
N PRO A 75 4.63 -40.21 9.16
CA PRO A 75 5.71 -40.52 10.09
C PRO A 75 6.34 -41.92 9.93
N THR A 76 5.69 -42.82 9.18
CA THR A 76 6.21 -44.17 8.91
C THR A 76 7.03 -44.26 7.62
N ASN A 77 7.00 -43.22 6.78
CA ASN A 77 7.71 -43.19 5.51
C ASN A 77 9.15 -42.66 5.69
N PRO A 78 10.17 -43.25 5.02
CA PRO A 78 11.55 -42.75 5.08
C PRO A 78 11.73 -41.29 4.64
N ALA A 79 10.82 -40.74 3.82
CA ALA A 79 10.84 -39.36 3.35
C ALA A 79 10.15 -38.37 4.32
N TYR A 80 9.67 -38.83 5.48
CA TYR A 80 8.96 -38.01 6.46
C TYR A 80 9.74 -36.73 6.84
N ASN A 81 9.03 -35.61 6.88
CA ASN A 81 9.57 -34.35 7.33
C ASN A 81 8.58 -33.66 8.27
N ALA A 82 8.90 -33.65 9.57
CA ALA A 82 8.03 -33.07 10.61
C ALA A 82 7.69 -31.58 10.38
N LYS A 83 8.57 -30.81 9.73
CA LYS A 83 8.27 -29.40 9.39
C LYS A 83 7.25 -29.32 8.25
N ALA A 84 7.38 -30.17 7.23
CA ALA A 84 6.44 -30.24 6.12
C ALA A 84 5.07 -30.73 6.60
N ASP A 85 5.03 -31.82 7.38
CA ASP A 85 3.79 -32.33 7.99
C ASP A 85 3.11 -31.22 8.79
N ARG A 86 3.83 -30.60 9.72
CA ARG A 86 3.30 -29.47 10.50
C ARG A 86 2.75 -28.35 9.61
N ALA A 87 3.44 -27.96 8.54
CA ALA A 87 2.98 -26.88 7.68
C ALA A 87 1.69 -27.22 6.92
N HIS A 88 1.59 -28.44 6.39
CA HIS A 88 0.46 -28.87 5.56
C HIS A 88 -0.76 -29.35 6.35
N THR A 89 -0.56 -29.95 7.53
CA THR A 89 -1.62 -30.58 8.33
C THR A 89 -1.97 -29.81 9.61
N MET A 90 -1.38 -28.63 9.82
CA MET A 90 -1.73 -27.74 10.95
C MET A 90 -3.24 -27.49 11.01
N SER A 91 -3.83 -27.68 12.18
CA SER A 91 -5.23 -27.38 12.43
C SER A 91 -5.50 -25.86 12.44
N ARG A 92 -6.71 -25.48 12.01
CA ARG A 92 -7.26 -24.12 12.20
C ARG A 92 -7.54 -23.77 13.66
N ASP A 93 -7.51 -24.74 14.58
CA ASP A 93 -7.61 -24.49 16.03
C ASP A 93 -6.33 -23.82 16.52
N THR A 94 -6.38 -22.49 16.63
CA THR A 94 -5.25 -21.66 17.05
C THR A 94 -4.88 -21.83 18.53
N ALA A 95 -5.76 -22.41 19.35
CA ALA A 95 -5.51 -22.65 20.77
C ALA A 95 -4.68 -23.93 20.98
N LYS A 96 -4.99 -25.00 20.23
CA LYS A 96 -4.30 -26.29 20.38
C LYS A 96 -3.14 -26.50 19.40
N GLN A 97 -3.18 -25.86 18.23
CA GLN A 97 -2.16 -25.98 17.17
C GLN A 97 -1.74 -27.42 16.86
N THR A 98 -2.68 -28.36 16.92
CA THR A 98 -2.44 -29.77 16.58
C THR A 98 -2.17 -29.93 15.09
N TYR A 99 -1.33 -30.88 14.72
CA TYR A 99 -1.04 -31.24 13.32
C TYR A 99 -0.83 -32.76 13.21
N GLY A 100 -0.74 -33.25 11.98
CA GLY A 100 -0.53 -34.66 11.63
C GLY A 100 -1.84 -35.39 11.35
N LYS A 101 -1.74 -36.72 11.26
CA LYS A 101 -2.83 -37.64 10.87
C LYS A 101 -4.14 -37.52 11.66
N ASP A 102 -4.10 -36.97 12.87
CA ASP A 102 -5.26 -36.85 13.75
C ASP A 102 -6.09 -35.59 13.43
N VAL A 103 -5.59 -34.71 12.57
CA VAL A 103 -6.32 -33.54 12.06
C VAL A 103 -7.05 -33.93 10.79
N ALA A 104 -8.37 -33.72 10.73
CA ALA A 104 -9.13 -34.01 9.52
C ALA A 104 -8.77 -33.02 8.40
N PRO A 105 -8.74 -33.44 7.11
CA PRO A 105 -8.31 -32.56 6.01
C PRO A 105 -9.13 -31.26 5.86
N ALA A 106 -10.41 -31.28 6.23
CA ALA A 106 -11.25 -30.08 6.24
C ALA A 106 -10.79 -29.02 7.27
N ASP A 107 -10.08 -29.46 8.31
CA ASP A 107 -9.57 -28.65 9.41
C ASP A 107 -8.16 -28.10 9.17
N TYR A 108 -7.49 -28.50 8.07
CA TYR A 108 -6.19 -27.92 7.72
C TYR A 108 -6.29 -26.40 7.54
N ALA A 109 -5.41 -25.67 8.23
CA ALA A 109 -5.26 -24.22 8.15
C ALA A 109 -4.77 -23.80 6.76
N HIS A 110 -3.86 -24.58 6.17
CA HIS A 110 -3.21 -24.31 4.88
C HIS A 110 -3.55 -25.34 3.80
N GLY A 111 -4.68 -26.02 3.91
CA GLY A 111 -5.09 -27.03 2.91
C GLY A 111 -5.07 -26.46 1.48
N GLU A 112 -4.80 -27.31 0.50
CA GLU A 112 -4.53 -26.92 -0.89
C GLU A 112 -5.73 -26.29 -1.61
N ASP A 113 -6.92 -26.39 -1.02
CA ASP A 113 -8.14 -25.72 -1.48
C ASP A 113 -8.33 -24.32 -0.87
N LYS A 114 -7.51 -23.94 0.11
CA LYS A 114 -7.50 -22.62 0.75
C LYS A 114 -6.28 -21.80 0.38
N MET A 115 -5.09 -22.41 0.33
CA MET A 115 -3.83 -21.71 0.07
C MET A 115 -3.04 -22.43 -1.02
N LEU A 116 -2.47 -21.65 -1.94
CA LEU A 116 -1.63 -22.17 -3.01
C LEU A 116 -0.23 -22.47 -2.47
N CYS A 117 0.35 -23.62 -2.84
CA CYS A 117 1.64 -24.08 -2.32
C CYS A 117 2.76 -23.04 -2.50
N TYR A 118 2.79 -22.34 -3.62
CA TYR A 118 3.79 -21.29 -3.88
C TYR A 118 3.68 -20.07 -2.94
N SER A 119 2.64 -19.96 -2.12
CA SER A 119 2.58 -19.01 -1.01
C SER A 119 3.66 -19.29 0.03
N CYS A 120 3.89 -20.56 0.35
CA CYS A 120 4.94 -20.97 1.29
C CYS A 120 6.26 -21.28 0.56
N HIS A 121 6.19 -21.81 -0.65
CA HIS A 121 7.38 -22.30 -1.36
C HIS A 121 8.17 -21.24 -2.13
N THR A 122 7.71 -19.99 -2.17
CA THR A 122 8.45 -18.89 -2.80
C THR A 122 9.56 -18.35 -1.91
N SER A 123 10.78 -18.23 -2.44
CA SER A 123 11.88 -17.58 -1.72
C SER A 123 11.67 -16.06 -1.63
N TRP A 124 11.25 -15.44 -2.73
CA TRP A 124 11.02 -14.00 -2.84
C TRP A 124 9.97 -13.67 -3.89
N THR A 125 9.29 -12.54 -3.72
CA THR A 125 8.32 -12.01 -4.68
C THR A 125 8.78 -10.63 -5.13
N THR A 126 8.84 -10.39 -6.44
CA THR A 126 9.15 -9.06 -6.95
C THR A 126 8.01 -8.11 -6.63
N SER A 127 8.33 -7.02 -5.94
CA SER A 127 7.42 -5.93 -5.68
C SER A 127 7.95 -4.65 -6.33
N CYS A 128 7.10 -4.00 -7.12
CA CYS A 128 7.40 -2.72 -7.76
C CYS A 128 6.51 -1.63 -7.17
N GLY A 129 7.09 -0.67 -6.45
CA GLY A 129 6.35 0.38 -5.75
C GLY A 129 5.92 1.57 -6.61
N GLY A 130 6.32 1.61 -7.89
CA GLY A 130 6.05 2.75 -8.77
C GLY A 130 6.86 2.71 -10.05
N CYS A 131 6.28 3.16 -11.15
CA CYS A 131 6.97 3.52 -12.37
C CYS A 131 6.61 4.95 -12.74
N HIS A 132 7.64 5.79 -12.85
CA HIS A 132 7.48 7.14 -13.32
C HIS A 132 7.60 7.16 -14.85
N LEU A 133 6.57 7.73 -15.50
CA LEU A 133 6.49 7.88 -16.95
C LEU A 133 6.52 9.39 -17.28
N PRO A 134 7.71 9.98 -17.46
CA PRO A 134 7.83 11.37 -17.89
C PRO A 134 7.57 11.48 -19.39
N ILE A 135 6.40 11.97 -19.77
CA ILE A 135 6.03 12.24 -21.15
C ILE A 135 6.72 13.55 -21.58
N GLN A 136 7.50 13.49 -22.65
CA GLN A 136 8.25 14.63 -23.17
C GLN A 136 7.89 14.88 -24.64
N ALA A 137 7.48 16.11 -24.93
CA ALA A 137 7.28 16.57 -26.30
C ALA A 137 8.62 16.75 -27.05
N ASN A 138 8.54 16.85 -28.38
CA ASN A 138 9.63 17.05 -29.34
C ASN A 138 10.56 15.84 -29.57
N TRP A 139 10.20 14.66 -29.08
CA TRP A 139 10.87 13.41 -29.43
C TRP A 139 10.14 12.73 -30.59
N LYS A 140 10.76 12.70 -31.78
CA LYS A 140 10.21 11.93 -32.91
C LYS A 140 10.54 10.45 -32.73
N THR A 141 9.54 9.64 -32.42
CA THR A 141 9.68 8.18 -32.22
C THR A 141 8.61 7.43 -33.00
N ASP A 142 8.87 6.14 -33.28
CA ASP A 142 7.87 5.27 -33.88
C ASP A 142 6.76 4.97 -32.85
N ARG A 143 5.51 4.96 -33.32
CA ARG A 143 4.36 4.63 -32.48
C ARG A 143 4.33 3.11 -32.31
N HIS A 144 4.37 2.66 -31.06
CA HIS A 144 4.11 1.26 -30.70
C HIS A 144 2.61 0.99 -30.50
N HIS A 145 1.77 1.57 -31.36
CA HIS A 145 0.34 1.32 -31.44
C HIS A 145 0.01 0.64 -32.77
N PHE A 146 -1.13 -0.07 -32.83
CA PHE A 146 -1.54 -0.84 -34.01
C PHE A 146 -1.59 0.01 -35.30
N GLU A 147 -1.95 1.29 -35.19
CA GLU A 147 -2.05 2.22 -36.33
C GLU A 147 -0.68 2.58 -36.93
N GLY A 148 0.43 2.30 -36.23
CA GLY A 148 1.78 2.65 -36.67
C GLY A 148 2.02 4.15 -36.80
N GLY A 149 3.06 4.53 -37.56
CA GLY A 149 3.45 5.92 -37.80
C GLY A 149 4.38 6.50 -36.73
N ALA A 150 4.57 7.82 -36.75
CA ALA A 150 5.45 8.52 -35.81
C ALA A 150 4.66 9.39 -34.82
N THR A 151 5.17 9.52 -33.60
CA THR A 151 4.70 10.45 -32.56
C THR A 151 5.79 11.49 -32.28
N ARG A 152 5.39 12.64 -31.73
CA ARG A 152 6.29 13.68 -31.21
C ARG A 152 6.33 13.75 -29.69
N ASN A 153 5.70 12.78 -29.03
CA ASN A 153 5.73 12.61 -27.58
C ASN A 153 6.33 11.25 -27.27
N TYR A 154 7.28 11.22 -26.34
CA TYR A 154 7.94 10.01 -25.89
C TYR A 154 7.90 9.93 -24.37
N ALA A 155 7.73 8.73 -23.83
CA ALA A 155 7.82 8.47 -22.40
C ALA A 155 8.82 7.33 -22.17
N THR A 156 9.79 7.57 -21.30
CA THR A 156 10.62 6.49 -20.75
C THR A 156 9.86 5.78 -19.63
N TYR A 157 10.21 4.52 -19.38
CA TYR A 157 9.62 3.73 -18.30
C TYR A 157 10.66 3.58 -17.19
N ASN A 158 10.47 4.28 -16.07
CA ASN A 158 11.49 4.39 -15.02
C ASN A 158 10.96 3.79 -13.70
N PRO A 159 11.33 2.55 -13.34
CA PRO A 159 10.98 1.96 -12.05
C PRO A 159 11.57 2.80 -10.91
N GLN A 160 10.71 3.27 -10.01
CA GLN A 160 11.12 4.10 -8.88
C GLN A 160 11.54 3.26 -7.67
N VAL A 161 10.84 2.14 -7.43
CA VAL A 161 11.15 1.21 -6.33
C VAL A 161 10.94 -0.21 -6.81
N ALA A 162 11.99 -1.01 -6.82
CA ALA A 162 11.93 -2.46 -7.05
C ALA A 162 12.57 -3.20 -5.88
N ARG A 163 11.87 -4.17 -5.31
CA ARG A 163 12.25 -4.89 -4.10
C ARG A 163 11.95 -6.38 -4.23
N ASP A 164 12.79 -7.20 -3.64
CA ASP A 164 12.64 -8.65 -3.49
C ASP A 164 12.40 -9.08 -2.03
N ASP A 165 12.64 -8.17 -1.07
CA ASP A 165 12.39 -8.36 0.36
C ASP A 165 10.94 -8.07 0.79
N VAL A 166 10.03 -7.97 -0.18
CA VAL A 166 8.60 -7.75 0.05
C VAL A 166 7.81 -9.04 -0.11
N PHE A 167 7.04 -9.39 0.92
CA PHE A 167 6.11 -10.50 0.87
C PHE A 167 4.75 -10.08 1.40
N MET A 168 3.73 -10.29 0.58
CA MET A 168 2.34 -9.93 0.88
C MET A 168 1.46 -11.10 0.46
N LEU A 169 0.33 -11.30 1.15
CA LEU A 169 -0.66 -12.29 0.77
C LEU A 169 -1.96 -11.60 0.37
N ALA A 170 -2.60 -12.15 -0.67
CA ALA A 170 -3.95 -11.78 -1.04
C ALA A 170 -4.77 -13.01 -1.36
N LYS A 171 -6.07 -12.79 -1.46
CA LYS A 171 -7.04 -13.79 -1.85
C LYS A 171 -7.38 -13.62 -3.32
N HIS A 172 -7.36 -14.70 -4.08
CA HIS A 172 -7.82 -14.70 -5.46
C HIS A 172 -9.32 -14.35 -5.57
N GLY A 173 -9.74 -13.89 -6.75
CA GLY A 173 -11.16 -13.73 -7.09
C GLY A 173 -11.83 -15.05 -7.50
N GLU A 174 -13.09 -14.97 -7.90
CA GLU A 174 -13.97 -16.11 -8.20
C GLU A 174 -13.38 -17.11 -9.19
N VAL A 175 -12.80 -16.62 -10.30
CA VAL A 175 -12.23 -17.47 -11.37
C VAL A 175 -11.07 -18.35 -10.89
N LYS A 176 -10.49 -18.05 -9.72
CA LYS A 176 -9.35 -18.77 -9.13
C LYS A 176 -9.66 -19.28 -7.72
N ASP A 177 -10.92 -19.64 -7.48
CA ASP A 177 -11.41 -20.36 -6.30
C ASP A 177 -11.10 -19.69 -4.96
N TYR A 178 -10.93 -18.37 -4.92
CA TYR A 178 -10.77 -17.65 -3.67
C TYR A 178 -9.58 -18.13 -2.80
N LYS A 179 -8.53 -18.71 -3.41
CA LYS A 179 -7.35 -19.22 -2.69
C LYS A 179 -6.37 -18.09 -2.33
N TYR A 180 -5.69 -18.25 -1.21
CA TYR A 180 -4.58 -17.37 -0.83
C TYR A 180 -3.35 -17.62 -1.71
N ALA A 181 -2.72 -16.53 -2.14
CA ALA A 181 -1.53 -16.49 -2.97
C ALA A 181 -0.65 -15.31 -2.57
N PRO A 182 0.65 -15.32 -2.89
CA PRO A 182 1.47 -14.12 -2.87
C PRO A 182 0.82 -13.01 -3.66
N MET A 183 0.89 -11.78 -3.16
CA MET A 183 0.45 -10.57 -3.83
C MET A 183 1.67 -9.76 -4.24
N ARG A 184 1.58 -9.13 -5.40
CA ARG A 184 2.53 -8.08 -5.79
C ARG A 184 1.79 -6.83 -6.22
N SER A 185 2.47 -5.70 -6.11
CA SER A 185 2.12 -4.53 -6.92
C SER A 185 2.31 -4.89 -8.40
N SER A 186 1.25 -4.77 -9.19
CA SER A 186 1.22 -5.16 -10.60
C SER A 186 1.28 -3.96 -11.55
N SER A 187 0.92 -2.78 -11.05
CA SER A 187 1.08 -1.50 -11.75
C SER A 187 0.99 -0.38 -10.71
N ALA A 188 1.83 0.63 -10.85
CA ALA A 188 1.79 1.83 -10.02
C ALA A 188 2.31 2.98 -10.86
N LEU A 189 1.42 3.63 -11.61
CA LEU A 189 1.82 4.65 -12.58
C LEU A 189 1.83 6.01 -11.90
N ILE A 190 2.96 6.70 -12.05
CA ILE A 190 3.14 8.09 -11.66
C ILE A 190 3.51 8.84 -12.93
N LEU A 191 2.73 9.85 -13.30
CA LEU A 191 2.86 10.51 -14.60
C LEU A 191 3.37 11.94 -14.45
N SER A 192 4.24 12.34 -15.37
CA SER A 192 4.60 13.75 -15.57
C SER A 192 4.52 14.09 -17.04
N SER A 193 4.30 15.37 -17.36
CA SER A 193 4.27 15.84 -18.75
C SER A 193 5.09 17.11 -18.92
N THR A 194 5.96 17.13 -19.92
CA THR A 194 6.72 18.30 -20.37
C THR A 194 6.38 18.65 -21.80
N ASN A 195 5.92 19.88 -22.05
CA ASN A 195 5.53 20.33 -23.38
C ASN A 195 6.70 20.84 -24.24
N SER A 196 6.41 21.28 -25.46
CA SER A 196 7.41 21.75 -26.43
C SER A 196 8.17 23.00 -25.96
N ASN A 197 7.59 23.79 -25.06
CA ASN A 197 8.22 24.97 -24.46
C ASN A 197 9.11 24.61 -23.27
N ARG A 198 9.24 23.31 -22.94
CA ARG A 198 9.92 22.79 -21.73
C ARG A 198 9.25 23.26 -20.44
N GLU A 199 7.93 23.40 -20.46
CA GLU A 199 7.12 23.60 -19.27
C GLU A 199 6.66 22.23 -18.76
N ARG A 200 6.87 21.96 -17.47
CA ARG A 200 6.32 20.77 -16.81
C ARG A 200 4.88 21.09 -16.45
N ILE A 201 3.93 20.59 -17.24
CA ILE A 201 2.50 20.93 -17.10
C ILE A 201 1.94 20.35 -15.80
N TYR A 202 2.34 19.13 -15.47
CA TYR A 202 2.08 18.48 -14.19
C TYR A 202 3.22 17.52 -13.89
N ILE A 203 3.42 17.23 -12.60
CA ILE A 203 4.46 16.32 -12.14
C ILE A 203 3.92 15.30 -11.17
N GLN A 204 4.43 14.08 -11.29
CA GLN A 204 4.22 12.97 -10.37
C GLN A 204 2.75 12.72 -9.98
N GLN A 205 1.84 12.81 -10.94
CA GLN A 205 0.41 12.60 -10.75
C GLN A 205 0.03 11.15 -11.06
N PRO A 206 -0.47 10.37 -10.10
CA PRO A 206 -1.07 9.06 -10.38
C PRO A 206 -2.46 9.24 -11.02
N PRO A 207 -2.83 8.46 -12.05
CA PRO A 207 -4.18 8.50 -12.59
C PRO A 207 -5.22 7.83 -11.67
N ILE A 208 -6.50 8.15 -11.88
CA ILE A 208 -7.64 7.48 -11.25
C ILE A 208 -8.30 6.56 -12.28
N ALA A 209 -8.52 5.29 -11.92
CA ALA A 209 -9.17 4.30 -12.77
C ALA A 209 -10.64 4.67 -13.03
N ALA A 210 -11.23 4.07 -14.06
CA ALA A 210 -12.66 4.26 -14.37
C ALA A 210 -13.58 3.82 -13.21
N SER A 211 -13.14 2.88 -12.36
CA SER A 211 -13.86 2.43 -11.16
C SER A 211 -13.59 3.27 -9.91
N GLY A 212 -12.80 4.35 -10.00
CA GLY A 212 -12.56 5.29 -8.91
C GLY A 212 -11.35 4.96 -8.01
N TYR A 213 -10.63 3.87 -8.26
CA TYR A 213 -9.41 3.51 -7.53
C TYR A 213 -8.17 4.25 -8.06
N SER A 214 -7.13 4.36 -7.23
CA SER A 214 -5.81 4.83 -7.66
C SER A 214 -5.19 3.90 -8.71
N SER A 215 -4.24 4.42 -9.48
CA SER A 215 -3.41 3.66 -10.44
C SER A 215 -2.54 2.58 -9.79
N GLN A 216 -2.41 2.59 -8.46
CA GLN A 216 -1.65 1.60 -7.70
C GLN A 216 -2.48 0.32 -7.53
N ALA A 217 -2.20 -0.67 -8.37
CA ALA A 217 -2.91 -1.93 -8.43
C ALA A 217 -2.07 -3.06 -7.84
N PHE A 218 -2.71 -3.86 -6.98
CA PHE A 218 -2.14 -5.09 -6.46
C PHE A 218 -2.90 -6.29 -7.03
N ALA A 219 -2.18 -7.37 -7.32
CA ALA A 219 -2.80 -8.59 -7.79
C ALA A 219 -2.08 -9.81 -7.21
N PRO A 220 -2.82 -10.89 -6.91
CA PRO A 220 -2.17 -12.13 -6.54
C PRO A 220 -1.38 -12.71 -7.73
N HIS A 221 -0.21 -13.24 -7.44
CA HIS A 221 0.87 -13.51 -8.37
C HIS A 221 1.51 -14.87 -8.11
N TYR A 222 1.96 -15.52 -9.19
CA TYR A 222 2.78 -16.71 -9.17
C TYR A 222 4.26 -16.28 -9.31
N PRO A 223 5.04 -16.27 -8.23
CA PRO A 223 6.45 -15.88 -8.27
C PRO A 223 7.31 -17.02 -8.81
N HIS A 224 8.17 -16.79 -9.81
CA HIS A 224 8.99 -17.85 -10.44
C HIS A 224 10.21 -18.28 -9.58
N THR A 225 10.00 -18.49 -8.29
CA THR A 225 11.03 -18.66 -7.26
C THR A 225 10.69 -19.79 -6.29
N GLU A 226 9.90 -20.78 -6.74
CA GLU A 226 9.52 -21.92 -5.92
C GLU A 226 10.71 -22.84 -5.62
N ARG A 227 10.92 -23.12 -4.33
CA ARG A 227 11.98 -24.01 -3.85
C ARG A 227 11.46 -24.94 -2.76
N ARG A 228 12.18 -26.05 -2.55
CA ARG A 228 11.91 -27.00 -1.46
C ARG A 228 12.59 -26.62 -0.15
N THR A 229 13.58 -25.73 -0.19
CA THR A 229 14.51 -25.45 0.91
C THR A 229 14.39 -24.02 1.44
N GLU A 230 14.35 -23.01 0.56
CA GLU A 230 14.23 -21.59 0.90
C GLU A 230 12.75 -21.17 0.92
N THR A 231 11.97 -21.79 1.80
CA THR A 231 10.53 -21.57 1.96
C THR A 231 10.22 -20.60 3.09
N LYS A 232 9.01 -20.03 3.08
CA LYS A 232 8.46 -19.30 4.22
C LYS A 232 8.35 -20.21 5.46
N THR A 233 8.56 -19.61 6.61
CA THR A 233 8.44 -20.16 7.96
C THR A 233 7.18 -19.59 8.64
N CYS A 234 6.81 -20.12 9.81
CA CYS A 234 5.62 -19.65 10.52
C CYS A 234 5.68 -18.15 10.83
N THR A 235 6.85 -17.61 11.22
CA THR A 235 7.01 -16.20 11.58
C THR A 235 7.07 -15.24 10.39
N ASP A 236 7.15 -15.77 9.16
CA ASP A 236 6.95 -14.96 7.95
C ASP A 236 5.47 -14.61 7.73
N CYS A 237 4.55 -15.38 8.32
CA CYS A 237 3.10 -15.25 8.11
C CYS A 237 2.27 -15.08 9.40
N HIS A 238 2.87 -15.31 10.57
CA HIS A 238 2.23 -15.22 11.87
C HIS A 238 3.10 -14.41 12.85
N LEU A 239 2.46 -13.85 13.87
CA LEU A 239 3.18 -13.15 14.94
C LEU A 239 4.23 -14.06 15.59
N SER A 240 5.43 -13.53 15.76
CA SER A 240 6.48 -14.23 16.48
C SER A 240 6.20 -14.22 17.98
N GLU A 241 6.62 -15.28 18.67
CA GLU A 241 6.55 -15.35 20.14
C GLU A 241 7.36 -14.23 20.81
N GLN A 242 8.42 -13.77 20.13
CA GLN A 242 9.26 -12.65 20.57
C GLN A 242 8.64 -11.28 20.30
N ASN A 243 7.51 -11.21 19.56
CA ASN A 243 6.79 -9.99 19.20
C ASN A 243 7.67 -8.96 18.44
N ASP A 244 8.58 -9.46 17.60
CA ASP A 244 9.61 -8.70 16.88
C ASP A 244 9.38 -8.61 15.35
N ASN A 245 8.20 -9.04 14.88
CA ASN A 245 7.89 -9.11 13.44
C ASN A 245 6.68 -8.27 13.00
N ASN A 246 6.33 -7.21 13.74
CA ASN A 246 5.15 -6.37 13.44
C ASN A 246 5.21 -5.71 12.06
N ALA A 247 6.36 -5.15 11.65
CA ALA A 247 6.55 -4.64 10.29
C ALA A 247 6.32 -5.72 9.21
N ILE A 248 6.76 -6.96 9.47
CA ILE A 248 6.54 -8.10 8.55
C ILE A 248 5.04 -8.38 8.45
N MET A 249 4.30 -8.34 9.56
CA MET A 249 2.84 -8.55 9.56
C MET A 249 2.07 -7.42 8.88
N ALA A 250 2.44 -6.16 9.13
CA ALA A 250 1.85 -5.02 8.41
C ALA A 250 2.04 -5.15 6.90
N GLN A 251 3.24 -5.58 6.49
CA GLN A 251 3.58 -5.80 5.09
C GLN A 251 2.82 -7.00 4.50
N LEU A 252 2.83 -8.15 5.19
CA LEU A 252 2.13 -9.36 4.79
C LEU A 252 0.65 -9.10 4.48
N LEU A 253 -0.02 -8.32 5.34
CA LEU A 253 -1.43 -7.97 5.25
C LEU A 253 -1.72 -6.82 4.27
N GLY A 254 -0.70 -6.25 3.62
CA GLY A 254 -0.87 -5.13 2.68
C GLY A 254 -1.23 -3.80 3.35
N GLN A 255 -1.10 -3.69 4.67
CA GLN A 255 -1.34 -2.44 5.41
C GLN A 255 -0.22 -1.41 5.19
N GLY A 256 0.96 -1.89 4.78
CA GLY A 256 2.13 -1.08 4.53
C GLY A 256 2.92 -0.73 5.79
N THR A 257 4.19 -0.41 5.59
CA THR A 257 5.14 -0.07 6.67
C THR A 257 5.72 1.33 6.51
N ARG A 258 5.23 2.10 5.52
CA ARG A 258 5.74 3.41 5.08
C ARG A 258 7.20 3.46 4.67
N PHE A 259 7.85 2.30 4.64
CA PHE A 259 9.25 2.14 4.26
C PHE A 259 9.52 2.44 2.79
N MET A 260 8.49 2.39 1.95
CA MET A 260 8.56 2.66 0.51
C MET A 260 7.73 3.90 0.12
N ASP A 261 7.46 4.79 1.07
CA ASP A 261 6.71 6.01 0.78
C ASP A 261 7.49 6.90 -0.19
N PHE A 262 6.79 7.40 -1.20
CA PHE A 262 7.34 8.28 -2.22
C PHE A 262 7.29 9.73 -1.74
N LEU A 263 8.44 10.34 -1.47
CA LEU A 263 8.52 11.74 -1.00
C LEU A 263 8.05 12.74 -2.07
N GLY A 264 8.21 12.41 -3.36
CA GLY A 264 7.95 13.31 -4.47
C GLY A 264 9.11 14.29 -4.75
N PHE A 265 8.94 15.09 -5.78
CA PHE A 265 9.89 16.10 -6.26
C PHE A 265 10.02 17.25 -5.25
N ASN A 266 8.92 17.57 -4.58
CA ASN A 266 8.84 18.58 -3.54
C ASN A 266 8.39 17.96 -2.21
N ALA A 267 9.07 18.32 -1.12
CA ALA A 267 8.54 18.17 0.23
C ALA A 267 7.75 19.44 0.59
N TRP A 268 6.60 19.26 1.23
CA TRP A 268 5.71 20.35 1.62
C TRP A 268 5.88 20.66 3.11
N VAL A 269 6.08 21.93 3.42
CA VAL A 269 6.34 22.43 4.78
C VAL A 269 5.35 23.53 5.10
N GLY A 270 4.78 23.49 6.30
CA GLY A 270 3.94 24.54 6.85
C GLY A 270 4.74 25.40 7.83
N GLY A 271 4.57 26.72 7.73
CA GLY A 271 5.17 27.70 8.63
C GLY A 271 4.12 28.62 9.28
N ASP A 272 4.61 29.62 10.00
CA ASP A 272 3.78 30.71 10.51
C ASP A 272 3.51 31.72 9.38
N GLY A 273 2.30 31.65 8.81
CA GLY A 273 1.87 32.57 7.75
C GLY A 273 2.21 32.12 6.33
N GLU A 274 2.75 30.91 6.14
CA GLU A 274 3.13 30.37 4.84
C GLU A 274 3.03 28.84 4.72
N ILE A 275 2.92 28.39 3.47
CA ILE A 275 3.26 27.02 3.05
C ILE A 275 4.35 27.08 1.99
N SER A 276 5.25 26.11 2.02
CA SER A 276 6.44 26.07 1.17
C SER A 276 6.64 24.69 0.55
N ALA A 277 6.83 24.66 -0.77
CA ALA A 277 7.21 23.48 -1.51
C ALA A 277 8.72 23.50 -1.79
N ILE A 278 9.47 22.69 -1.07
CA ILE A 278 10.93 22.61 -1.15
C ILE A 278 11.32 21.48 -2.08
N ARG A 279 12.13 21.76 -3.12
CA ARG A 279 12.62 20.70 -4.01
C ARG A 279 13.59 19.79 -3.25
N VAL A 280 13.29 18.49 -3.21
CA VAL A 280 14.07 17.49 -2.47
C VAL A 280 14.68 16.40 -3.33
N THR A 281 14.30 16.29 -4.61
CA THR A 281 14.91 15.35 -5.55
C THR A 281 15.45 16.03 -6.80
N GLU A 282 16.30 15.31 -7.52
CA GLU A 282 16.56 15.63 -8.91
C GLU A 282 15.34 15.39 -9.79
N TRP A 283 15.26 16.16 -10.88
CA TRP A 283 14.20 15.96 -11.88
C TRP A 283 14.54 14.80 -12.84
N GLU A 284 15.80 14.73 -13.24
CA GLU A 284 16.30 13.69 -14.15
C GLU A 284 16.19 12.32 -13.49
N GLU A 285 16.12 11.28 -14.32
CA GLU A 285 16.06 9.90 -13.84
C GLU A 285 17.47 9.34 -13.60
N PRO A 286 17.69 8.61 -12.49
CA PRO A 286 16.73 8.33 -11.41
C PRO A 286 16.46 9.57 -10.53
N GLN A 287 15.20 9.79 -10.12
CA GLN A 287 14.81 10.92 -9.24
C GLN A 287 15.36 10.80 -7.81
N ALA A 288 16.67 10.95 -7.66
CA ALA A 288 17.38 10.76 -6.41
C ALA A 288 17.11 11.91 -5.44
N VAL A 289 16.85 11.57 -4.17
CA VAL A 289 16.79 12.57 -3.09
C VAL A 289 18.14 13.25 -2.96
N VAL A 290 18.17 14.59 -3.00
CA VAL A 290 19.40 15.38 -2.94
C VAL A 290 20.15 15.06 -1.64
N GLY A 291 21.43 14.74 -1.77
CA GLY A 291 22.30 14.34 -0.65
C GLY A 291 22.17 12.87 -0.21
N SER A 292 21.31 12.07 -0.83
CA SER A 292 21.15 10.64 -0.50
C SER A 292 22.32 9.77 -1.01
N TYR A 293 22.33 8.51 -0.58
CA TYR A 293 23.22 7.48 -1.13
C TYR A 293 23.06 7.37 -2.65
N LEU A 294 21.82 7.31 -3.16
CA LEU A 294 21.58 7.22 -4.60
C LEU A 294 22.10 8.46 -5.35
N HIS A 295 21.92 9.65 -4.79
CA HIS A 295 22.41 10.91 -5.38
C HIS A 295 23.94 10.90 -5.54
N ARG A 296 24.67 10.39 -4.55
CA ARG A 296 26.14 10.28 -4.60
C ARG A 296 26.65 9.47 -5.79
N TYR A 297 25.95 8.39 -6.15
CA TYR A 297 26.39 7.49 -7.22
C TYR A 297 25.79 7.86 -8.58
N ALA A 298 24.55 8.34 -8.62
CA ALA A 298 23.89 8.72 -9.86
C ALA A 298 24.34 10.11 -10.36
N TYR A 299 24.66 11.03 -9.45
CA TYR A 299 25.00 12.43 -9.75
C TYR A 299 26.18 12.93 -8.89
N PRO A 300 27.40 12.36 -9.04
CA PRO A 300 28.53 12.65 -8.16
C PRO A 300 28.92 14.13 -8.12
N ASP A 301 28.85 14.83 -9.25
CA ASP A 301 29.19 16.27 -9.32
C ASP A 301 28.17 17.14 -8.57
N TRP A 302 26.87 16.84 -8.71
CA TRP A 302 25.80 17.57 -8.04
C TRP A 302 25.76 17.24 -6.53
N PHE A 303 26.08 16.00 -6.17
CA PHE A 303 26.29 15.61 -4.78
C PHE A 303 27.43 16.41 -4.15
N LYS A 304 28.58 16.52 -4.83
CA LYS A 304 29.70 17.33 -4.37
C LYS A 304 29.31 18.80 -4.24
N GLN A 305 28.58 19.35 -5.20
CA GLN A 305 28.08 20.73 -5.12
C GLN A 305 27.17 20.94 -3.90
N HIS A 306 26.30 19.98 -3.59
CA HIS A 306 25.46 20.04 -2.40
C HIS A 306 26.29 19.98 -1.11
N GLU A 307 27.35 19.16 -1.05
CA GLU A 307 28.29 19.15 0.08
C GLU A 307 29.05 20.47 0.22
N ASP A 308 29.59 21.00 -0.88
CA ASP A 308 30.31 22.27 -0.92
C ASP A 308 29.37 23.44 -0.54
N ASN A 309 28.05 23.33 -0.78
CA ASN A 309 27.01 24.26 -0.33
C ASN A 309 26.52 23.99 1.12
N GLY A 310 27.28 23.25 1.93
CA GLY A 310 26.93 22.98 3.32
C GLY A 310 25.64 22.17 3.51
N LYS A 311 25.27 21.37 2.50
CA LYS A 311 24.07 20.52 2.48
C LYS A 311 22.74 21.29 2.56
N GLN A 312 22.74 22.54 2.09
CA GLN A 312 21.53 23.35 2.00
C GLN A 312 20.81 23.11 0.67
N LEU A 313 19.47 22.99 0.74
CA LEU A 313 18.58 23.01 -0.42
C LEU A 313 18.33 24.47 -0.81
N THR A 314 18.33 24.78 -2.10
CA THR A 314 18.33 26.17 -2.61
C THR A 314 17.07 26.54 -3.39
N GLU A 315 16.19 25.59 -3.68
CA GLU A 315 14.98 25.80 -4.47
C GLU A 315 13.74 25.51 -3.62
N GLY A 316 12.94 26.55 -3.39
CA GLY A 316 11.67 26.49 -2.68
C GLY A 316 10.70 27.52 -3.24
N TYR A 317 9.40 27.23 -3.14
CA TYR A 317 8.33 28.13 -3.54
C TYR A 317 7.36 28.28 -2.39
N ASP A 318 7.18 29.51 -1.91
CA ASP A 318 6.27 29.85 -0.83
C ASP A 318 4.92 30.40 -1.33
N HIS A 319 3.93 30.33 -0.46
CA HIS A 319 2.65 31.00 -0.60
C HIS A 319 2.12 31.38 0.77
N SER A 320 1.57 32.59 0.88
CA SER A 320 0.98 33.06 2.14
C SER A 320 -0.19 32.18 2.58
N ALA A 321 -0.18 31.80 3.86
CA ALA A 321 -1.19 31.00 4.52
C ALA A 321 -1.52 31.61 5.89
N GLY A 322 -2.37 30.96 6.68
CA GLY A 322 -2.39 31.15 8.13
C GLY A 322 -1.26 30.40 8.81
N TYR A 323 -1.45 30.08 10.09
CA TYR A 323 -0.50 29.23 10.82
C TYR A 323 -0.73 27.77 10.40
N ALA A 324 0.15 27.23 9.54
CA ALA A 324 -0.03 25.92 8.93
C ALA A 324 0.30 24.78 9.91
N ASN A 325 -0.64 24.45 10.80
CA ASN A 325 -0.48 23.45 11.84
C ASN A 325 -0.21 22.05 11.29
N CYS A 326 -0.86 21.69 10.18
CA CYS A 326 -0.75 20.37 9.56
C CYS A 326 -1.24 20.44 8.11
N LEU A 327 -0.60 19.64 7.25
CA LEU A 327 -0.87 19.61 5.81
C LEU A 327 -0.75 18.19 5.25
N GLN A 328 -1.43 17.95 4.14
CA GLN A 328 -1.32 16.71 3.36
C GLN A 328 -1.49 17.03 1.87
N ILE A 329 -0.76 16.33 1.01
CA ILE A 329 -0.92 16.42 -0.45
C ILE A 329 -1.61 15.16 -0.97
N ARG A 330 -2.52 15.34 -1.95
CA ARG A 330 -3.08 14.25 -2.75
C ARG A 330 -3.34 14.72 -4.17
N GLY A 331 -2.57 14.18 -5.11
CA GLY A 331 -2.60 14.60 -6.49
C GLY A 331 -2.09 16.03 -6.62
N GLU A 332 -2.88 16.90 -7.23
CA GLU A 332 -2.54 18.33 -7.44
C GLU A 332 -2.91 19.22 -6.25
N TYR A 333 -3.62 18.70 -5.25
CA TYR A 333 -4.16 19.51 -4.16
C TYR A 333 -3.37 19.36 -2.85
N VAL A 334 -3.09 20.49 -2.21
CA VAL A 334 -2.46 20.59 -0.89
C VAL A 334 -3.49 21.07 0.12
N TYR A 335 -3.84 20.21 1.05
CA TYR A 335 -4.82 20.45 2.10
C TYR A 335 -4.08 20.97 3.33
N VAL A 336 -4.54 22.09 3.90
CA VAL A 336 -3.83 22.77 5.00
C VAL A 336 -4.83 23.19 6.08
N ALA A 337 -4.47 22.90 7.33
CA ALA A 337 -5.14 23.45 8.51
C ALA A 337 -4.38 24.68 9.01
N GLU A 338 -5.03 25.85 8.96
CA GLU A 338 -4.41 27.17 9.10
C GLU A 338 -4.77 27.90 10.40
N GLY A 339 -5.12 27.16 11.46
CA GLY A 339 -5.51 27.73 12.75
C GLY A 339 -6.79 28.54 12.60
N SER A 340 -6.76 29.81 13.02
CA SER A 340 -7.92 30.71 12.95
C SER A 340 -8.33 31.11 11.53
N LYS A 341 -7.52 30.80 10.50
CA LYS A 341 -7.94 30.92 9.10
C LYS A 341 -8.69 29.69 8.59
N GLY A 342 -8.90 28.67 9.41
CA GLY A 342 -9.65 27.47 9.06
C GLY A 342 -8.91 26.49 8.15
N ILE A 343 -9.62 25.79 7.26
CA ILE A 343 -9.04 24.82 6.32
C ILE A 343 -8.99 25.41 4.92
N ARG A 344 -7.86 25.26 4.23
CA ARG A 344 -7.70 25.67 2.83
C ARG A 344 -7.17 24.51 1.99
N VAL A 345 -7.65 24.39 0.76
CA VAL A 345 -7.06 23.51 -0.25
C VAL A 345 -6.46 24.35 -1.37
N TYR A 346 -5.15 24.24 -1.55
CA TYR A 346 -4.40 24.91 -2.61
C TYR A 346 -4.22 24.00 -3.81
N ASP A 347 -4.21 24.58 -5.01
CA ASP A 347 -3.81 23.92 -6.25
C ASP A 347 -2.29 24.09 -6.46
N ALA A 348 -1.59 22.96 -6.61
CA ALA A 348 -0.16 22.86 -6.82
C ALA A 348 0.22 22.25 -8.18
N ALA A 349 -0.70 22.15 -9.14
CA ALA A 349 -0.41 21.66 -10.49
C ALA A 349 0.72 22.45 -11.17
N GLY A 350 0.79 23.75 -10.88
CA GLY A 350 1.81 24.67 -11.38
C GLY A 350 3.19 24.56 -10.73
N ILE A 351 3.41 23.68 -9.74
CA ILE A 351 4.59 23.74 -8.87
C ILE A 351 5.94 23.64 -9.61
N ALA A 352 5.98 22.87 -10.69
CA ALA A 352 7.17 22.71 -11.53
C ALA A 352 7.07 23.43 -12.88
N ASN A 353 5.99 24.20 -13.10
CA ASN A 353 5.74 24.87 -14.35
C ASN A 353 6.41 26.26 -14.37
N LYS A 354 7.44 26.41 -15.20
CA LYS A 354 8.14 27.69 -15.37
C LYS A 354 7.29 28.81 -16.00
N GLY A 355 6.19 28.46 -16.66
CA GLY A 355 5.24 29.42 -17.25
C GLY A 355 4.24 29.98 -16.25
N VAL A 356 4.27 29.51 -15.00
CA VAL A 356 3.38 29.94 -13.92
C VAL A 356 4.20 30.70 -12.89
N SER A 357 3.90 31.99 -12.72
CA SER A 357 4.61 32.85 -11.75
C SER A 357 4.23 32.50 -10.32
N GLN A 358 2.93 32.41 -10.02
CA GLN A 358 2.42 32.01 -8.71
C GLN A 358 2.10 30.51 -8.74
N ARG A 359 3.03 29.70 -8.25
CA ARG A 359 3.05 28.24 -8.48
C ARG A 359 2.15 27.42 -7.58
N ILE A 360 1.82 27.97 -6.43
CA ILE A 360 0.82 27.47 -5.48
C ILE A 360 -0.36 28.43 -5.59
N ILE A 361 -1.57 27.92 -5.85
CA ILE A 361 -2.71 28.73 -6.27
C ILE A 361 -3.84 28.58 -5.23
N THR A 362 -4.32 29.70 -4.69
CA THR A 362 -5.46 29.71 -3.76
C THR A 362 -6.79 29.46 -4.47
N ALA A 363 -6.98 30.11 -5.61
CA ALA A 363 -8.12 29.92 -6.49
C ALA A 363 -7.70 30.26 -7.92
N PRO A 364 -7.86 29.35 -8.91
CA PRO A 364 -7.51 29.64 -10.30
C PRO A 364 -8.46 30.65 -10.95
N PHE A 365 -9.63 30.88 -10.34
CA PHE A 365 -10.66 31.82 -10.78
C PHE A 365 -11.06 32.75 -9.61
N SER A 366 -12.02 33.65 -9.85
CA SER A 366 -12.59 34.46 -8.76
C SER A 366 -13.28 33.59 -7.69
N PRO A 367 -13.42 34.07 -6.44
CA PRO A 367 -14.19 33.38 -5.39
C PRO A 367 -15.63 33.02 -5.78
N LEU A 368 -16.23 33.72 -6.76
CA LEU A 368 -17.55 33.40 -7.30
C LEU A 368 -17.59 32.11 -8.15
N GLY A 369 -16.44 31.58 -8.55
CA GLY A 369 -16.30 30.41 -9.42
C GLY A 369 -15.48 29.27 -8.83
N HIS A 370 -14.86 29.47 -7.67
CA HIS A 370 -14.04 28.50 -6.97
C HIS A 370 -13.84 28.94 -5.52
N ASP A 371 -14.22 28.11 -4.56
CA ASP A 371 -13.93 28.34 -3.15
C ASP A 371 -13.68 27.01 -2.43
N THR A 372 -12.41 26.75 -2.15
CA THR A 372 -11.94 25.57 -1.42
C THR A 372 -11.63 25.87 0.04
N HIS A 373 -12.11 27.02 0.55
CA HIS A 373 -11.99 27.39 1.93
C HIS A 373 -13.10 26.80 2.78
N ILE A 374 -12.77 26.42 4.00
CA ILE A 374 -13.71 26.08 5.05
C ILE A 374 -13.35 26.93 6.26
N ASP A 375 -14.17 27.94 6.54
CA ASP A 375 -14.14 28.67 7.80
C ASP A 375 -14.15 27.66 8.96
N SER A 376 -13.34 27.90 10.00
CA SER A 376 -13.39 27.21 11.29
C SER A 376 -12.66 28.01 12.37
N ALA A 377 -12.98 27.74 13.64
CA ALA A 377 -12.54 28.55 14.77
C ALA A 377 -11.02 28.48 15.01
N ASN A 378 -10.45 27.28 14.99
CA ASN A 378 -9.03 27.03 15.20
C ASN A 378 -8.61 25.65 14.66
N ALA A 379 -8.44 25.55 13.34
CA ALA A 379 -8.06 24.34 12.65
C ALA A 379 -6.64 23.86 13.00
N THR A 380 -6.52 22.62 13.46
CA THR A 380 -5.26 22.04 13.94
C THR A 380 -4.67 20.98 13.02
N CYS A 381 -5.47 20.21 12.29
CA CYS A 381 -4.94 19.25 11.32
C CYS A 381 -5.96 18.88 10.26
N VAL A 382 -5.47 18.39 9.13
CA VAL A 382 -6.27 17.81 8.04
C VAL A 382 -5.62 16.51 7.62
N VAL A 383 -6.44 15.45 7.52
CA VAL A 383 -5.99 14.10 7.20
C VAL A 383 -6.93 13.48 6.18
N LEU A 384 -6.34 12.89 5.15
CA LEU A 384 -7.03 12.07 4.15
C LEU A 384 -6.76 10.60 4.47
N PRO A 385 -7.75 9.70 4.34
CA PRO A 385 -7.53 8.26 4.54
C PRO A 385 -6.48 7.64 3.60
N THR A 386 -6.15 8.33 2.51
CA THR A 386 -5.06 7.98 1.58
C THR A 386 -4.50 9.22 0.90
N THR A 387 -3.20 9.24 0.65
CA THR A 387 -2.53 10.23 -0.22
C THR A 387 -2.60 9.85 -1.70
N GLN A 388 -3.07 8.64 -2.01
CA GLN A 388 -3.32 8.21 -3.38
C GLN A 388 -4.62 8.82 -3.90
N PRO A 389 -4.68 9.29 -5.15
CA PRO A 389 -5.90 9.86 -5.70
C PRO A 389 -6.96 8.77 -5.88
N VAL A 390 -8.16 9.02 -5.38
CA VAL A 390 -9.34 8.15 -5.47
C VAL A 390 -10.56 9.01 -5.73
N GLN A 391 -11.56 8.46 -6.42
CA GLN A 391 -12.83 9.13 -6.66
C GLN A 391 -13.99 8.16 -6.39
N PRO A 392 -14.48 8.07 -5.14
CA PRO A 392 -15.52 7.12 -4.76
C PRO A 392 -16.80 7.22 -5.58
N SER A 393 -17.19 8.38 -6.11
CA SER A 393 -18.40 8.52 -6.95
C SER A 393 -18.33 7.73 -8.26
N ARG A 394 -17.13 7.37 -8.74
CA ARG A 394 -16.98 6.47 -9.90
C ARG A 394 -17.24 5.00 -9.54
N ASN A 395 -17.24 4.64 -8.26
CA ASN A 395 -17.45 3.27 -7.78
C ASN A 395 -18.94 2.97 -7.54
N GLU A 396 -19.79 3.33 -8.49
CA GLU A 396 -21.25 3.22 -8.35
C GLU A 396 -21.90 2.55 -9.56
N GLY A 397 -23.15 2.10 -9.39
CA GLY A 397 -23.95 1.51 -10.44
C GLY A 397 -23.60 0.06 -10.81
N ASP A 398 -24.44 -0.51 -11.67
CA ASP A 398 -24.39 -1.93 -12.05
C ASP A 398 -23.13 -2.30 -12.83
N LEU A 399 -22.63 -1.40 -13.69
CA LEU A 399 -21.40 -1.65 -14.43
C LEU A 399 -20.21 -1.86 -13.48
N MET A 400 -20.04 -1.02 -12.46
CA MET A 400 -18.93 -1.16 -11.53
C MET A 400 -19.16 -2.30 -10.53
N ARG A 401 -20.31 -2.34 -9.87
CA ARG A 401 -20.52 -3.24 -8.71
C ARG A 401 -20.99 -4.64 -9.09
N LYS A 402 -21.59 -4.85 -10.27
CA LYS A 402 -22.09 -6.16 -10.72
C LYS A 402 -21.28 -6.73 -11.89
N VAL A 403 -21.01 -5.91 -12.91
CA VAL A 403 -20.28 -6.39 -14.11
C VAL A 403 -18.78 -6.48 -13.83
N ASN A 404 -18.18 -5.42 -13.28
CA ASN A 404 -16.75 -5.41 -12.95
C ASN A 404 -16.44 -6.06 -11.59
N LEU A 405 -17.46 -6.40 -10.80
CA LEU A 405 -17.34 -7.01 -9.46
C LEU A 405 -16.52 -6.17 -8.48
N GLU A 406 -16.52 -4.84 -8.65
CA GLU A 406 -15.82 -3.95 -7.75
C GLU A 406 -16.49 -3.94 -6.37
N GLN A 407 -15.67 -3.98 -5.32
CA GLN A 407 -16.16 -3.79 -3.96
C GLN A 407 -16.61 -2.33 -3.78
N PRO A 408 -17.66 -2.07 -2.98
CA PRO A 408 -18.03 -0.71 -2.63
C PRO A 408 -16.89 0.01 -1.92
N THR A 409 -16.48 1.17 -2.44
CA THR A 409 -15.52 2.04 -1.75
C THR A 409 -16.10 2.51 -0.42
N HIS A 410 -15.32 2.38 0.67
CA HIS A 410 -15.77 2.84 1.98
C HIS A 410 -16.04 4.36 1.98
N PRO A 411 -17.15 4.86 2.58
CA PRO A 411 -17.52 6.27 2.51
C PRO A 411 -16.46 7.26 3.03
N ILE A 412 -15.59 6.84 3.95
CA ILE A 412 -14.51 7.69 4.48
C ILE A 412 -13.60 8.25 3.37
N TYR A 413 -13.40 7.50 2.26
CA TYR A 413 -12.52 7.92 1.18
C TYR A 413 -13.07 9.11 0.36
N ARG A 414 -14.33 9.49 0.57
CA ARG A 414 -14.97 10.67 -0.04
C ARG A 414 -14.57 11.97 0.65
N TYR A 415 -14.13 11.91 1.91
CA TYR A 415 -13.97 13.08 2.76
C TYR A 415 -12.50 13.38 3.09
N ALA A 416 -12.21 14.67 3.27
CA ALA A 416 -11.12 15.12 4.13
C ALA A 416 -11.64 15.24 5.56
N PHE A 417 -10.80 14.88 6.53
CA PHE A 417 -11.13 14.98 7.93
C PHE A 417 -10.22 16.02 8.57
N ALA A 418 -10.81 17.09 9.07
CA ALA A 418 -10.12 18.15 9.77
C ALA A 418 -10.41 18.12 11.27
N THR A 419 -9.39 18.35 12.08
CA THR A 419 -9.54 18.62 13.51
C THR A 419 -9.46 20.11 13.77
N ASP A 420 -10.30 20.57 14.69
CA ASP A 420 -10.36 21.93 15.20
C ASP A 420 -10.31 21.88 16.73
N ALA A 421 -9.56 22.80 17.34
CA ALA A 421 -9.35 22.81 18.79
C ALA A 421 -10.61 23.20 19.59
N GLU A 422 -11.60 23.85 18.97
CA GLU A 422 -12.84 24.29 19.61
C GLU A 422 -14.06 23.52 19.07
N GLU A 423 -14.11 23.31 17.75
CA GLU A 423 -15.26 22.69 17.06
C GLU A 423 -15.18 21.17 16.98
N GLY A 424 -14.01 20.57 17.22
CA GLY A 424 -13.79 19.12 17.17
C GLY A 424 -13.51 18.60 15.76
N LEU A 425 -14.28 17.62 15.28
CA LEU A 425 -14.06 16.96 13.99
C LEU A 425 -14.94 17.56 12.89
N ILE A 426 -14.34 17.94 11.77
CA ILE A 426 -15.01 18.50 10.59
C ILE A 426 -14.78 17.57 9.39
N LEU A 427 -15.87 17.17 8.71
CA LEU A 427 -15.83 16.40 7.47
C LEU A 427 -16.06 17.32 6.28
N ILE A 428 -15.25 17.18 5.25
CA ILE A 428 -15.31 18.00 4.03
C ILE A 428 -15.39 17.05 2.84
N ASP A 429 -16.47 17.11 2.07
CA ASP A 429 -16.58 16.35 0.82
C ASP A 429 -15.63 16.95 -0.22
N ILE A 430 -14.73 16.13 -0.73
CA ILE A 430 -13.64 16.55 -1.63
C ILE A 430 -13.69 15.81 -2.96
N ASP A 431 -14.79 15.09 -3.25
CA ASP A 431 -14.95 14.30 -4.46
C ASP A 431 -15.05 15.19 -5.71
N SER A 432 -15.59 16.40 -5.59
CA SER A 432 -15.67 17.39 -6.69
C SER A 432 -14.29 17.80 -7.21
N LEU A 433 -13.26 17.78 -6.36
CA LEU A 433 -11.90 18.14 -6.77
C LEU A 433 -11.31 17.17 -7.82
N TYR A 434 -11.94 16.01 -8.05
CA TYR A 434 -11.44 14.96 -8.94
C TYR A 434 -12.42 14.58 -10.07
N ASP A 435 -13.52 15.32 -10.23
CA ASP A 435 -14.54 15.03 -11.24
C ASP A 435 -14.25 15.61 -12.63
N GLY A 436 -13.22 16.47 -12.73
CA GLY A 436 -12.84 17.14 -13.97
C GLY A 436 -13.68 18.38 -14.30
N GLU A 437 -14.51 18.85 -13.37
CA GLU A 437 -15.35 20.03 -13.49
C GLU A 437 -14.92 21.14 -12.52
N PRO A 438 -13.92 21.97 -12.87
CA PRO A 438 -13.36 22.93 -11.92
C PRO A 438 -14.33 24.04 -11.49
N ARG A 439 -15.48 24.21 -12.18
CA ARG A 439 -16.48 25.25 -11.88
C ARG A 439 -17.37 24.91 -10.70
N ASN A 440 -17.32 23.69 -10.17
CA ASN A 440 -18.16 23.25 -9.04
C ASN A 440 -17.37 23.11 -7.73
N ASN A 441 -16.10 23.51 -7.71
CA ASN A 441 -15.19 23.41 -6.56
C ASN A 441 -15.55 24.43 -5.47
N PHE A 442 -16.66 24.16 -4.79
CA PHE A 442 -17.17 24.89 -3.64
C PHE A 442 -17.27 23.94 -2.45
N LEU A 443 -16.17 23.82 -1.71
CA LEU A 443 -16.10 22.89 -0.60
C LEU A 443 -17.06 23.32 0.51
N LYS A 444 -17.67 22.33 1.16
CA LYS A 444 -18.60 22.55 2.27
C LYS A 444 -18.33 21.56 3.38
N ARG A 445 -18.58 22.00 4.60
CA ARG A 445 -18.67 21.11 5.76
C ARG A 445 -19.85 20.15 5.54
N SER A 446 -19.57 18.86 5.50
CA SER A 446 -20.60 17.82 5.52
C SER A 446 -21.08 17.54 6.94
N LEU A 447 -20.18 17.62 7.92
CA LEU A 447 -20.45 17.42 9.34
C LEU A 447 -19.46 18.22 10.19
N THR A 448 -19.91 18.71 11.34
CA THR A 448 -19.07 19.15 12.45
C THR A 448 -19.53 18.40 13.70
N TRP A 449 -18.62 17.76 14.43
CA TRP A 449 -18.92 16.85 15.53
C TRP A 449 -17.94 16.98 16.69
N ASN A 450 -18.46 17.20 17.90
CA ASN A 450 -17.72 17.18 19.16
C ASN A 450 -18.67 16.79 20.31
N GLU A 451 -19.06 15.52 20.35
CA GLU A 451 -19.98 15.04 21.39
C GLU A 451 -19.38 15.27 22.79
N ASN A 452 -20.12 15.99 23.64
CA ASN A 452 -19.74 16.26 25.04
C ASN A 452 -18.32 16.88 25.22
N GLY A 453 -17.78 17.57 24.20
CA GLY A 453 -16.44 18.17 24.28
C GLY A 453 -15.30 17.15 24.37
N VAL A 454 -15.51 15.91 23.88
CA VAL A 454 -14.45 14.88 23.92
C VAL A 454 -13.24 15.26 23.06
N LEU A 455 -13.41 16.10 22.04
CA LEU A 455 -12.36 16.57 21.15
C LEU A 455 -11.84 17.98 21.47
N ASP A 456 -12.20 18.54 22.63
CA ASP A 456 -11.71 19.87 23.04
C ASP A 456 -10.17 19.91 23.07
N GLY A 457 -9.60 20.89 22.36
CA GLY A 457 -8.17 21.05 22.18
C GLY A 457 -7.54 20.04 21.21
N ALA A 458 -8.30 19.39 20.33
CA ALA A 458 -7.76 18.45 19.33
C ALA A 458 -6.58 19.04 18.56
N ARG A 459 -5.49 18.28 18.43
CA ARG A 459 -4.21 18.73 17.84
C ARG A 459 -3.81 17.98 16.58
N HIS A 460 -4.14 16.70 16.51
CA HIS A 460 -3.71 15.81 15.43
C HIS A 460 -4.67 14.63 15.30
N LEU A 461 -4.80 14.10 14.09
CA LEU A 461 -5.60 12.93 13.77
C LEU A 461 -4.74 11.85 13.10
N ALA A 462 -4.93 10.60 13.47
CA ALA A 462 -4.43 9.45 12.73
C ALA A 462 -5.60 8.53 12.34
N ILE A 463 -5.53 7.96 11.13
CA ILE A 463 -6.55 7.07 10.57
C ILE A 463 -5.95 5.68 10.37
N ALA A 464 -6.61 4.64 10.87
CA ALA A 464 -6.31 3.24 10.59
C ALA A 464 -7.59 2.52 10.15
N GLY A 465 -7.84 2.46 8.84
CA GLY A 465 -9.14 2.06 8.31
C GLY A 465 -10.21 3.06 8.74
N TYR A 466 -11.31 2.57 9.31
CA TYR A 466 -12.36 3.43 9.89
C TYR A 466 -12.14 3.76 11.37
N TRP A 467 -11.00 3.40 11.97
CA TRP A 467 -10.67 3.78 13.35
C TRP A 467 -9.84 5.05 13.35
N PHE A 468 -10.32 6.05 14.09
CA PHE A 468 -9.71 7.37 14.16
C PHE A 468 -9.15 7.60 15.56
N TYR A 469 -7.95 8.17 15.61
CA TYR A 469 -7.22 8.45 16.84
C TYR A 469 -6.90 9.94 16.88
N VAL A 470 -7.58 10.67 17.76
CA VAL A 470 -7.43 12.13 17.88
C VAL A 470 -6.62 12.46 19.12
N ALA A 471 -5.50 13.16 18.94
CA ALA A 471 -4.71 13.66 20.06
C ALA A 471 -5.36 14.92 20.65
N THR A 472 -5.59 14.89 21.96
CA THR A 472 -6.17 15.99 22.76
C THR A 472 -5.32 16.20 24.02
N PRO A 473 -5.51 17.30 24.76
CA PRO A 473 -4.85 17.49 26.05
C PRO A 473 -5.20 16.40 27.08
N LYS A 474 -6.36 15.74 26.93
CA LYS A 474 -6.84 14.65 27.81
C LYS A 474 -6.26 13.28 27.43
N GLY A 475 -5.64 13.15 26.25
CA GLY A 475 -5.08 11.90 25.74
C GLY A 475 -5.48 11.61 24.29
N ILE A 476 -5.43 10.32 23.90
CA ILE A 476 -5.87 9.86 22.58
C ILE A 476 -7.34 9.45 22.65
N VAL A 477 -8.19 10.15 21.92
CA VAL A 477 -9.61 9.78 21.74
C VAL A 477 -9.71 8.79 20.59
N VAL A 478 -10.35 7.65 20.85
CA VAL A 478 -10.62 6.61 19.86
C VAL A 478 -12.06 6.76 19.37
N LEU A 479 -12.21 6.93 18.05
CA LEU A 479 -13.50 7.03 17.38
C LEU A 479 -13.70 5.88 16.38
N ASN A 480 -14.92 5.37 16.31
CA ASN A 480 -15.37 4.50 15.23
C ASN A 480 -16.05 5.35 14.15
N MET A 481 -15.49 5.34 12.94
CA MET A 481 -15.93 6.11 11.77
C MET A 481 -16.44 5.21 10.64
N ASN A 482 -16.95 4.02 10.97
CA ASN A 482 -17.49 3.10 9.96
C ASN A 482 -18.68 3.72 9.19
N ASP A 483 -19.50 4.51 9.89
CA ASP A 483 -20.36 5.53 9.27
C ASP A 483 -19.75 6.91 9.57
N PRO A 484 -19.12 7.58 8.59
CA PRO A 484 -18.46 8.85 8.84
C PRO A 484 -19.45 9.98 9.20
N MET A 485 -20.73 9.85 8.83
CA MET A 485 -21.76 10.84 9.17
C MET A 485 -22.35 10.63 10.57
N GLN A 486 -21.99 9.53 11.24
CA GLN A 486 -22.36 9.24 12.63
C GLN A 486 -21.12 8.80 13.43
N PRO A 487 -20.18 9.72 13.72
CA PRO A 487 -19.01 9.42 14.54
C PRO A 487 -19.42 8.85 15.89
N LYS A 488 -18.73 7.80 16.33
CA LYS A 488 -18.97 7.19 17.66
C LYS A 488 -17.73 7.31 18.53
N TYR A 489 -17.87 8.02 19.64
CA TYR A 489 -16.90 7.95 20.72
C TYR A 489 -16.85 6.53 21.29
N VAL A 490 -15.64 5.98 21.44
CA VAL A 490 -15.43 4.66 22.03
C VAL A 490 -14.76 4.78 23.40
N ARG A 491 -13.62 5.45 23.46
CA ARG A 491 -12.90 5.72 24.71
C ARG A 491 -11.82 6.78 24.54
N THR A 492 -11.27 7.23 25.66
CA THR A 492 -10.04 8.04 25.70
C THR A 492 -8.95 7.24 26.41
N VAL A 493 -7.79 7.09 25.77
CA VAL A 493 -6.59 6.53 26.39
C VAL A 493 -5.80 7.70 26.98
N ALA A 494 -5.64 7.71 28.30
CA ALA A 494 -4.95 8.79 28.99
C ALA A 494 -3.47 8.83 28.59
N VAL A 495 -3.05 9.93 27.96
CA VAL A 495 -1.66 10.23 27.61
C VAL A 495 -1.44 11.70 27.94
N SER A 496 -0.46 11.99 28.78
CA SER A 496 -0.21 13.35 29.24
C SER A 496 0.27 14.23 28.07
N ASP A 497 -0.50 15.25 27.71
CA ASP A 497 -0.15 16.19 26.65
C ASP A 497 0.12 15.48 25.31
N ALA A 498 -0.80 14.63 24.84
CA ALA A 498 -0.69 13.99 23.53
C ALA A 498 -0.64 15.04 22.41
N ARG A 499 0.32 14.92 21.49
CA ARG A 499 0.60 15.93 20.45
C ARG A 499 0.35 15.42 19.05
N ALA A 500 0.94 14.28 18.69
CA ALA A 500 0.73 13.63 17.41
C ALA A 500 0.71 12.11 17.57
N SER A 501 0.18 11.43 16.55
CA SER A 501 0.14 9.97 16.56
C SER A 501 0.27 9.40 15.16
N GLN A 502 0.84 8.21 15.05
CA GLN A 502 0.92 7.47 13.79
C GLN A 502 0.75 5.97 14.05
N GLN A 503 -0.08 5.32 13.23
CA GLN A 503 -0.34 3.89 13.33
C GLN A 503 0.64 3.10 12.43
N GLN A 504 1.10 1.96 12.93
CA GLN A 504 1.66 0.88 12.12
C GLN A 504 1.22 -0.48 12.70
N PHE A 505 0.63 -1.31 11.85
CA PHE A 505 0.02 -2.59 12.22
C PHE A 505 -0.95 -2.47 13.41
N ARG A 506 -0.60 -3.02 14.57
CA ARG A 506 -1.45 -3.08 15.77
C ARG A 506 -1.09 -2.04 16.84
N TYR A 507 -0.17 -1.13 16.55
CA TYR A 507 0.27 -0.11 17.50
C TYR A 507 0.04 1.29 16.98
N LEU A 508 -0.30 2.19 17.91
CA LEU A 508 -0.29 3.63 17.71
C LEU A 508 0.90 4.21 18.47
N PHE A 509 1.81 4.85 17.74
CA PHE A 509 2.94 5.57 18.29
C PHE A 509 2.51 7.01 18.54
N VAL A 510 2.68 7.50 19.76
CA VAL A 510 2.15 8.78 20.23
C VAL A 510 3.28 9.63 20.78
N THR A 511 3.41 10.86 20.30
CA THR A 511 4.29 11.84 20.93
C THR A 511 3.54 12.59 22.01
N SER A 512 4.21 12.81 23.14
CA SER A 512 3.64 13.39 24.35
C SER A 512 4.67 14.26 25.08
N ALA A 513 4.28 14.88 26.19
CA ALA A 513 5.22 15.57 27.06
C ALA A 513 6.34 14.66 27.62
N ARG A 514 6.17 13.33 27.59
CA ARG A 514 7.17 12.36 28.07
C ARG A 514 8.11 11.85 26.97
N GLY A 515 7.85 12.17 25.71
CA GLY A 515 8.59 11.64 24.57
C GLY A 515 7.69 10.84 23.62
N LEU A 516 8.14 9.66 23.23
CA LEU A 516 7.39 8.72 22.39
C LEU A 516 6.81 7.59 23.25
N GLU A 517 5.50 7.39 23.18
CA GLU A 517 4.75 6.34 23.89
C GLU A 517 4.03 5.44 22.88
N VAL A 518 3.66 4.23 23.30
CA VAL A 518 2.98 3.25 22.43
C VAL A 518 1.66 2.81 23.06
N ILE A 519 0.59 2.80 22.24
CA ILE A 519 -0.72 2.26 22.58
C ILE A 519 -0.95 0.99 21.75
N ASP A 520 -1.34 -0.11 22.39
CA ASP A 520 -1.84 -1.30 21.70
C ASP A 520 -3.27 -1.02 21.23
N ILE A 521 -3.48 -1.14 19.92
CA ILE A 521 -4.77 -0.95 19.24
C ILE A 521 -5.19 -2.21 18.48
N THR A 522 -4.67 -3.39 18.86
CA THR A 522 -5.07 -4.69 18.30
C THR A 522 -6.58 -4.87 18.38
N ASN A 523 -7.17 -4.46 19.51
CA ASN A 523 -8.59 -4.24 19.66
C ASN A 523 -8.83 -2.76 20.02
N PRO A 524 -9.25 -1.90 19.06
CA PRO A 524 -9.41 -0.47 19.31
C PRO A 524 -10.38 -0.13 20.45
N GLU A 525 -11.38 -0.97 20.72
CA GLU A 525 -12.30 -0.79 21.85
C GLU A 525 -11.62 -1.00 23.20
N GLN A 526 -10.56 -1.81 23.22
CA GLN A 526 -9.76 -2.12 24.40
C GLN A 526 -8.40 -1.41 24.38
N ALA A 527 -8.24 -0.38 23.54
CA ALA A 527 -6.97 0.31 23.37
C ALA A 527 -6.37 0.77 24.71
N GLU A 528 -5.08 0.48 24.92
CA GLU A 528 -4.37 0.75 26.17
C GLU A 528 -2.89 1.02 25.95
N LEU A 529 -2.26 1.75 26.87
CA LEU A 529 -0.82 1.99 26.84
C LEU A 529 -0.06 0.68 27.02
N VAL A 530 0.96 0.47 26.19
CA VAL A 530 1.89 -0.66 26.35
C VAL A 530 2.81 -0.36 27.54
N PRO A 531 2.80 -1.17 28.62
CA PRO A 531 3.60 -0.89 29.80
C PRO A 531 5.10 -0.83 29.47
N GLY A 532 5.78 0.23 29.92
CA GLY A 532 7.22 0.41 29.73
C GLY A 532 7.66 0.82 28.31
N ALA A 533 6.75 0.90 27.33
CA ALA A 533 7.06 1.31 25.96
C ALA A 533 7.12 2.86 25.85
N VAL A 534 8.14 3.46 26.45
CA VAL A 534 8.39 4.90 26.42
C VAL A 534 9.85 5.17 26.02
N VAL A 535 10.03 6.01 25.01
CA VAL A 535 11.34 6.58 24.66
C VAL A 535 11.34 8.05 25.05
N PRO A 536 12.11 8.46 26.08
CA PRO A 536 12.18 9.87 26.47
C PRO A 536 12.76 10.72 25.36
N ILE A 537 11.99 11.71 24.92
CA ILE A 537 12.40 12.70 23.92
C ILE A 537 11.92 14.06 24.45
N ALA A 538 12.87 14.97 24.65
CA ALA A 538 12.53 16.33 25.08
C ALA A 538 11.73 17.02 23.96
N ASP A 539 10.57 17.56 24.33
CA ASP A 539 9.69 18.31 23.44
C ASP A 539 9.33 17.57 22.14
N ALA A 540 8.88 16.32 22.24
CA ALA A 540 8.49 15.54 21.07
C ALA A 540 7.27 16.17 20.37
N HIS A 541 7.38 16.41 19.06
CA HIS A 541 6.31 16.99 18.23
C HIS A 541 5.70 15.96 17.29
N LYS A 542 5.79 16.11 15.97
CA LYS A 542 5.31 15.09 15.03
C LYS A 542 6.31 13.95 14.90
N LEU A 543 5.87 12.85 14.31
CA LEU A 543 6.67 11.65 14.08
C LEU A 543 6.39 11.05 12.71
N HIS A 544 7.34 10.28 12.20
CA HIS A 544 7.16 9.37 11.07
C HIS A 544 7.68 7.98 11.45
N VAL A 545 6.79 6.99 11.42
CA VAL A 545 7.06 5.59 11.76
C VAL A 545 7.24 4.78 10.46
N ALA A 546 8.43 4.23 10.26
CA ALA A 546 8.76 3.38 9.11
C ALA A 546 9.41 2.07 9.54
N ARG A 547 8.84 0.93 9.12
CA ARG A 547 9.35 -0.44 9.40
C ARG A 547 9.70 -0.68 10.89
N THR A 548 8.72 -0.53 11.77
CA THR A 548 8.87 -0.67 13.24
C THR A 548 8.49 -2.02 13.80
#